data_AF-W6NXP4-F1
#
_entry.id   AF-W6NXP4-F1
#
_cell.length_a   1.000
_cell.length_b   1.000
_cell.length_c   1.000
_cell.angle_alpha   90.00
_cell.angle_beta   90.00
_cell.angle_gamma   90.00
#
_symmetry.space_group_name_H-M   'P 1'
#
loop_
_entity.id
_entity.type
_entity.pdbx_description
1 polymer ?
#
loop_
_entity_poly.entity_id
_entity_poly.type
_entity_poly.pdbx_seq_one_letter_code
_entity_poly.pdbx_strand_id
1 'polypeptide(L)'
;SPQPPMTVDEFLGFIDCKSTKAALRDRNYPDADLYRFGEFVFAPALQGRIDVRTLIKSVLAELPYDLEDFPDLLCFVFTKSHSKVGEEGFVFLCDFLYRFEQLYPGSLEKCEKMALECVNLSRALLLYAACCLVKAKLPKKCKSEPVEQIVSGEEDALTQGCADDWEPVDPSMEHADCTILTMHAAFLASQLRQSVSFAKVISSARAFFREQVGSLVATEKWSPNQLEEKLKSIDCLNELQSLLPNSLKQSLLCCDIAWELMSQWFKDTLQCFDNFELALGYLALVDDSRLRHGVLVLMWQNFILERFKAVVLLIEKTGRAPKEREARQQLQMPEIRVVEFLTRCHELVKMLMDDVRDSPPPSHIQQDQLIEIAQSHPPASLQIAGTSRDSLVELAIRQQLVNYHLVLHHYHLAVAAAIQLSAGLRNHILRVLFCPIGQRAFFLPLDSHPLIPLDRVDDAVVERRHQFLTKVAEQGTDLDRKLARFLSFEWNLTVDTIQITQVLCHLRAGQDSAASRELSGLSQTDHLIQTMSRILAARVLRLAEEEKTVLTGAHLKWV
;
A
#
# COMPACT_ATOMS: atom_id res chain seq x y z
N SER A 1 -23.66 -12.34 -23.79
CA SER A 1 -23.44 -12.64 -25.22
C SER A 1 -23.61 -11.37 -26.01
N PRO A 2 -22.73 -11.03 -26.96
CA PRO A 2 -22.97 -9.88 -27.84
C PRO A 2 -24.26 -10.14 -28.62
N GLN A 3 -25.18 -9.17 -28.64
CA GLN A 3 -26.36 -9.24 -29.49
C GLN A 3 -25.92 -9.20 -30.96
N PRO A 4 -26.65 -9.88 -31.87
CA PRO A 4 -26.34 -9.84 -33.29
C PRO A 4 -26.43 -8.41 -33.83
N PRO A 5 -25.63 -8.06 -34.86
CA PRO A 5 -25.73 -6.77 -35.52
C PRO A 5 -27.17 -6.52 -35.98
N MET A 6 -27.58 -5.25 -36.01
CA MET A 6 -28.92 -4.88 -36.47
C MET A 6 -29.12 -5.34 -37.91
N THR A 7 -30.21 -6.06 -38.16
CA THR A 7 -30.63 -6.44 -39.51
C THR A 7 -31.29 -5.25 -40.21
N VAL A 8 -31.38 -5.30 -41.54
CA VAL A 8 -32.06 -4.24 -42.32
C VAL A 8 -33.53 -4.08 -41.91
N ASP A 9 -34.21 -5.20 -41.60
CA ASP A 9 -35.61 -5.17 -41.15
C ASP A 9 -35.77 -4.49 -39.78
N GLU A 10 -34.85 -4.78 -38.84
CA GLU A 10 -34.82 -4.12 -37.53
C GLU A 10 -34.48 -2.63 -37.67
N PHE A 11 -33.56 -2.27 -38.57
CA PHE A 11 -33.24 -0.88 -38.86
C PHE A 11 -34.46 -0.14 -39.41
N LEU A 12 -35.14 -0.68 -40.42
CA LEU A 12 -36.35 -0.07 -40.99
C LEU A 12 -37.50 0.03 -39.97
N GLY A 13 -37.56 -0.87 -38.99
CA GLY A 13 -38.48 -0.76 -37.85
C GLY A 13 -38.06 0.28 -36.82
N PHE A 14 -36.76 0.56 -36.70
CA PHE A 14 -36.19 1.53 -35.75
C PHE A 14 -36.35 2.98 -36.24
N ILE A 15 -36.07 3.23 -37.52
CA ILE A 15 -36.30 4.50 -38.19
C ILE A 15 -37.76 4.57 -38.66
N ASP A 16 -38.66 5.09 -37.82
CA ASP A 16 -40.01 5.45 -38.28
C ASP A 16 -39.91 6.58 -39.32
N CYS A 17 -39.84 6.19 -40.60
CA CYS A 17 -39.71 7.09 -41.75
C CYS A 17 -40.91 8.03 -41.94
N LYS A 18 -41.99 7.90 -41.14
CA LYS A 18 -43.15 8.80 -41.18
C LYS A 18 -43.08 9.92 -40.14
N SER A 19 -42.10 9.89 -39.24
CA SER A 19 -41.93 10.88 -38.18
C SER A 19 -41.13 12.09 -38.69
N THR A 20 -41.52 13.29 -38.27
CA THR A 20 -40.74 14.52 -38.44
C THR A 20 -39.38 14.41 -37.75
N LYS A 21 -38.36 15.12 -38.25
CA LYS A 21 -37.04 15.22 -37.60
C LYS A 21 -37.23 15.53 -36.12
N ALA A 22 -36.74 14.63 -35.28
CA ALA A 22 -36.81 14.72 -33.83
C ALA A 22 -35.45 14.38 -33.25
N ALA A 23 -35.13 14.95 -32.10
CA ALA A 23 -33.88 14.63 -31.42
C ALA A 23 -33.85 13.13 -31.07
N LEU A 24 -32.73 12.46 -31.37
CA LEU A 24 -32.53 11.04 -31.14
C LEU A 24 -32.73 10.69 -29.65
N ARG A 25 -32.40 11.63 -28.75
CA ARG A 25 -32.54 11.48 -27.30
C ARG A 25 -33.97 11.61 -26.78
N ASP A 26 -34.85 12.32 -27.48
CA ASP A 26 -36.24 12.52 -27.05
C ASP A 26 -37.07 11.23 -27.12
N ARG A 27 -36.58 10.24 -27.89
CA ARG A 27 -37.26 8.97 -28.09
C ARG A 27 -36.97 7.91 -27.01
N ASN A 28 -36.11 8.19 -26.01
CA ASN A 28 -35.82 7.31 -24.87
C ASN A 28 -35.58 5.84 -25.24
N TYR A 29 -34.84 5.59 -26.32
CA TYR A 29 -34.50 4.23 -26.74
C TYR A 29 -33.60 3.53 -25.69
N PRO A 30 -33.74 2.21 -25.50
CA PRO A 30 -32.80 1.44 -24.68
C PRO A 30 -31.36 1.55 -25.20
N ASP A 31 -30.37 1.61 -24.30
CA ASP A 31 -28.93 1.67 -24.63
C ASP A 31 -28.50 0.58 -25.64
N ALA A 32 -29.07 -0.63 -25.53
CA ALA A 32 -28.76 -1.74 -26.42
C ALA A 32 -29.21 -1.45 -27.87
N ASP A 33 -30.39 -0.86 -28.06
CA ASP A 33 -30.92 -0.56 -29.38
C ASP A 33 -30.20 0.63 -30.01
N LEU A 34 -29.87 1.66 -29.21
CA LEU A 34 -29.03 2.78 -29.63
C LEU A 34 -27.64 2.31 -30.06
N TYR A 35 -27.05 1.38 -29.31
CA TYR A 35 -25.76 0.80 -29.66
C TYR A 35 -25.84 0.05 -30.99
N ARG A 36 -26.84 -0.82 -31.18
CA ARG A 36 -27.03 -1.59 -32.42
C ARG A 36 -27.29 -0.69 -33.63
N PHE A 37 -28.11 0.35 -33.44
CA PHE A 37 -28.38 1.35 -34.47
C PHE A 37 -27.11 2.11 -34.86
N GLY A 38 -26.39 2.63 -33.88
CA GLY A 38 -25.17 3.39 -34.15
C GLY A 38 -24.04 2.51 -34.71
N GLU A 39 -23.93 1.24 -34.29
CA GLU A 39 -23.02 0.28 -34.91
C GLU A 39 -23.37 0.06 -36.38
N PHE A 40 -24.65 -0.15 -36.70
CA PHE A 40 -25.12 -0.29 -38.08
C PHE A 40 -24.77 0.93 -38.95
N VAL A 41 -24.93 2.13 -38.41
CA VAL A 41 -24.67 3.41 -39.11
C VAL A 41 -23.19 3.68 -39.30
N PHE A 42 -22.37 3.54 -38.24
CA PHE A 42 -20.97 3.99 -38.26
C PHE A 42 -19.96 2.89 -38.61
N ALA A 43 -20.27 1.61 -38.40
CA ALA A 43 -19.33 0.52 -38.67
C ALA A 43 -18.79 0.50 -40.12
N PRO A 44 -19.60 0.74 -41.17
CA PRO A 44 -19.08 0.77 -42.54
C PRO A 44 -17.98 1.81 -42.75
N ALA A 45 -18.13 3.01 -42.17
CA ALA A 45 -17.13 4.06 -42.28
C ALA A 45 -15.91 3.80 -41.39
N LEU A 46 -16.11 3.32 -40.16
CA LEU A 46 -15.01 2.95 -39.26
C LEU A 46 -14.19 1.74 -39.77
N GLN A 47 -14.74 0.98 -40.72
CA GLN A 47 -14.06 -0.12 -41.43
C GLN A 47 -13.52 0.31 -42.81
N GLY A 48 -13.57 1.60 -43.14
CA GLY A 48 -13.07 2.14 -44.41
C GLY A 48 -13.87 1.77 -45.66
N ARG A 49 -15.09 1.26 -45.51
CA ARG A 49 -15.94 0.86 -46.66
C ARG A 49 -16.64 2.04 -47.32
N ILE A 50 -16.84 3.13 -46.57
CA ILE A 50 -17.50 4.37 -47.03
C ILE A 50 -16.73 5.55 -46.45
N ASP A 51 -16.50 6.60 -47.23
CA ASP A 51 -15.86 7.82 -46.73
C ASP A 51 -16.81 8.62 -45.83
N VAL A 52 -16.24 9.31 -44.83
CA VAL A 52 -17.01 10.09 -43.84
C VAL A 52 -17.90 11.13 -44.50
N ARG A 53 -17.42 11.80 -45.56
CA ARG A 53 -18.19 12.86 -46.22
C ARG A 53 -19.43 12.32 -46.89
N THR A 54 -19.32 11.19 -47.59
CA THR A 54 -20.44 10.50 -48.22
C THR A 54 -21.41 9.97 -47.17
N LEU A 55 -20.91 9.39 -46.07
CA LEU A 55 -21.80 8.93 -45.00
C LEU A 55 -22.62 10.09 -44.41
N ILE A 56 -21.97 11.21 -44.06
CA ILE A 56 -22.67 12.37 -43.48
C ILE A 56 -23.69 12.95 -44.47
N LYS A 57 -23.30 13.15 -45.73
CA LYS A 57 -24.15 13.83 -46.73
C LYS A 57 -25.26 12.95 -47.29
N SER A 58 -25.03 11.66 -47.47
CA SER A 58 -25.94 10.78 -48.21
C SER A 58 -26.68 9.79 -47.32
N VAL A 59 -26.19 9.52 -46.10
CA VAL A 59 -26.85 8.61 -45.15
C VAL A 59 -27.40 9.40 -43.98
N LEU A 60 -26.55 10.09 -43.22
CA LEU A 60 -26.99 10.74 -41.98
C LEU A 60 -27.99 11.88 -42.23
N ALA A 61 -27.82 12.64 -43.31
CA ALA A 61 -28.72 13.74 -43.67
C ALA A 61 -30.16 13.30 -44.00
N GLU A 62 -30.32 12.05 -44.46
CA GLU A 62 -31.61 11.47 -44.86
C GLU A 62 -32.31 10.72 -43.71
N LEU A 63 -31.64 10.53 -42.57
CA LEU A 63 -32.25 9.91 -41.40
C LEU A 63 -33.25 10.88 -40.72
N PRO A 64 -34.33 10.37 -40.08
CA PRO A 64 -35.35 11.19 -39.43
C PRO A 64 -34.90 11.75 -38.07
N TYR A 65 -33.62 12.06 -37.92
CA TYR A 65 -32.98 12.56 -36.70
C TYR A 65 -32.20 13.84 -36.99
N ASP A 66 -31.97 14.63 -35.94
CA ASP A 66 -31.16 15.84 -36.06
C ASP A 66 -29.68 15.48 -36.21
N LEU A 67 -29.01 16.12 -37.18
CA LEU A 67 -27.59 15.88 -37.46
C LEU A 67 -26.69 16.21 -36.26
N GLU A 68 -27.17 17.04 -35.33
CA GLU A 68 -26.52 17.43 -34.07
C GLU A 68 -26.37 16.29 -33.05
N ASP A 69 -27.17 15.23 -33.17
CA ASP A 69 -27.16 14.10 -32.22
C ASP A 69 -26.13 13.01 -32.58
N PHE A 70 -25.70 12.97 -33.84
CA PHE A 70 -24.78 11.94 -34.32
C PHE A 70 -23.35 11.98 -33.75
N PRO A 71 -22.75 13.14 -33.38
CA PRO A 71 -21.48 13.16 -32.65
C PRO A 71 -21.59 12.41 -31.31
N ASP A 72 -22.66 12.65 -30.56
CA ASP A 72 -22.91 12.02 -29.26
C ASP A 72 -23.19 10.51 -29.44
N LEU A 73 -23.95 10.13 -30.48
CA LEU A 73 -24.17 8.71 -30.82
C LEU A 73 -22.88 8.01 -31.22
N LEU A 74 -22.03 8.63 -32.04
CA LEU A 74 -20.72 8.09 -32.42
C LEU A 74 -19.85 7.85 -31.18
N CYS A 75 -19.75 8.86 -30.31
CA CYS A 75 -18.96 8.78 -29.08
C CYS A 75 -19.54 7.72 -28.12
N PHE A 76 -20.87 7.56 -28.04
CA PHE A 76 -21.53 6.48 -27.28
C PHE A 76 -21.21 5.08 -27.83
N VAL A 77 -21.37 4.87 -29.14
CA VAL A 77 -21.10 3.57 -29.79
C VAL A 77 -19.62 3.21 -29.65
N PHE A 78 -18.73 4.17 -29.91
CA PHE A 78 -17.29 3.95 -29.84
C PHE A 78 -16.83 3.55 -28.43
N THR A 79 -17.32 4.25 -27.40
CA THR A 79 -16.96 3.97 -26.00
C THR A 79 -17.53 2.66 -25.47
N LYS A 80 -18.68 2.22 -25.98
CA LYS A 80 -19.32 0.94 -25.62
C LYS A 80 -18.80 -0.24 -26.44
N SER A 81 -18.18 0.00 -27.60
CA SER A 81 -17.72 -1.06 -28.49
C SER A 81 -16.55 -1.84 -27.91
N HIS A 82 -16.59 -3.17 -28.06
CA HIS A 82 -15.49 -4.09 -27.70
C HIS A 82 -14.62 -4.53 -28.89
N SER A 83 -14.94 -4.08 -30.11
CA SER A 83 -14.25 -4.50 -31.34
C SER A 83 -12.86 -3.87 -31.45
N LYS A 84 -11.83 -4.58 -31.91
CA LYS A 84 -10.52 -3.94 -32.11
C LYS A 84 -10.63 -2.79 -33.12
N VAL A 85 -10.08 -1.62 -32.78
CA VAL A 85 -9.97 -0.49 -33.72
C VAL A 85 -8.57 -0.51 -34.28
N GLY A 86 -8.47 -0.71 -35.59
CA GLY A 86 -7.22 -0.60 -36.33
C GLY A 86 -6.88 0.86 -36.66
N GLU A 87 -5.73 1.06 -37.30
CA GLU A 87 -5.23 2.36 -37.70
C GLU A 87 -6.23 3.13 -38.59
N GLU A 88 -6.80 2.46 -39.60
CA GLU A 88 -7.81 3.06 -40.47
C GLU A 88 -9.03 3.55 -39.67
N GLY A 89 -9.56 2.72 -38.77
CA GLY A 89 -10.72 3.08 -37.95
C GLY A 89 -10.45 4.29 -37.04
N PHE A 90 -9.22 4.44 -36.55
CA PHE A 90 -8.80 5.62 -35.79
C PHE A 90 -8.71 6.88 -36.67
N VAL A 91 -8.20 6.76 -37.89
CA VAL A 91 -8.16 7.86 -38.87
C VAL A 91 -9.59 8.30 -39.24
N PHE A 92 -10.50 7.36 -39.48
CA PHE A 92 -11.90 7.66 -39.75
C PHE A 92 -12.59 8.33 -38.55
N LEU A 93 -12.31 7.89 -37.32
CA LEU A 93 -12.78 8.58 -36.11
C LEU A 93 -12.33 10.05 -36.08
N CYS A 94 -11.06 10.32 -36.40
CA CYS A 94 -10.54 11.69 -36.45
C CYS A 94 -11.27 12.53 -37.52
N ASP A 95 -11.53 11.99 -38.72
CA ASP A 95 -12.25 12.72 -39.76
C ASP A 95 -13.72 12.96 -39.37
N PHE A 96 -14.40 12.00 -38.72
CA PHE A 96 -15.74 12.22 -38.15
C PHE A 96 -15.74 13.39 -37.17
N LEU A 97 -14.85 13.37 -36.17
CA LEU A 97 -14.78 14.41 -35.14
C LEU A 97 -14.45 15.77 -35.76
N TYR A 98 -13.52 15.83 -36.72
CA TYR A 98 -13.21 17.07 -37.44
C TYR A 98 -14.41 17.63 -38.20
N ARG A 99 -15.17 16.77 -38.89
CA ARG A 99 -16.37 17.17 -39.64
C ARG A 99 -17.49 17.64 -38.74
N PHE A 100 -17.72 16.92 -37.64
CA PHE A 100 -18.74 17.29 -36.67
C PHE A 100 -18.40 18.62 -35.98
N GLU A 101 -17.14 18.87 -35.65
CA GLU A 101 -16.73 20.16 -35.09
C GLU A 101 -16.87 21.31 -36.10
N GLN A 102 -16.66 21.07 -37.40
CA GLN A 102 -16.92 22.05 -38.45
C GLN A 102 -18.42 22.37 -38.62
N LEU A 103 -19.29 21.36 -38.49
CA LEU A 103 -20.73 21.54 -38.60
C LEU A 103 -21.35 22.12 -37.33
N TYR A 104 -20.84 21.70 -36.17
CA TYR A 104 -21.36 21.98 -34.84
C TYR A 104 -20.22 22.27 -33.85
N PRO A 105 -19.78 23.54 -33.75
CA PRO A 105 -18.72 23.94 -32.83
C PRO A 105 -19.06 23.58 -31.38
N GLY A 106 -18.09 23.00 -30.66
CA GLY A 106 -18.26 22.51 -29.27
C GLY A 106 -18.66 21.04 -29.17
N SER A 107 -18.88 20.33 -30.28
CA SER A 107 -19.08 18.87 -30.27
C SER A 107 -17.83 18.13 -29.79
N LEU A 108 -16.63 18.68 -30.08
CA LEU A 108 -15.35 18.10 -29.68
C LEU A 108 -15.14 18.15 -28.15
N GLU A 109 -15.57 19.23 -27.48
CA GLU A 109 -15.52 19.33 -26.01
C GLU A 109 -16.43 18.30 -25.35
N LYS A 110 -17.62 18.04 -25.91
CA LYS A 110 -18.54 16.99 -25.43
C LYS A 110 -17.91 15.60 -25.56
N CYS A 111 -17.31 15.28 -26.71
CA CYS A 111 -16.65 13.99 -26.91
C CYS A 111 -15.39 13.83 -26.04
N GLU A 112 -14.64 14.89 -25.80
CA GLU A 112 -13.53 14.88 -24.83
C GLU A 112 -14.05 14.55 -23.42
N LYS A 113 -15.12 15.20 -22.97
CA LYS A 113 -15.75 14.90 -21.67
C LYS A 113 -16.20 13.43 -21.58
N MET A 114 -16.87 12.92 -22.62
CA MET A 114 -17.30 11.53 -22.69
C MET A 114 -16.10 10.56 -22.62
N ALA A 115 -14.96 10.89 -23.23
CA ALA A 115 -13.76 10.09 -23.15
C ALA A 115 -13.24 10.02 -21.71
N LEU A 116 -13.14 11.15 -21.01
CA LEU A 116 -12.59 11.25 -19.66
C LEU A 116 -13.49 10.56 -18.60
N GLU A 117 -14.80 10.52 -18.84
CA GLU A 117 -15.79 9.85 -18.00
C GLU A 117 -15.98 8.36 -18.35
N CYS A 118 -15.42 7.90 -19.48
CA CYS A 118 -15.56 6.52 -19.94
C CYS A 118 -14.79 5.53 -19.04
N VAL A 119 -15.47 4.43 -18.67
CA VAL A 119 -14.86 3.34 -17.90
C VAL A 119 -14.03 2.39 -18.77
N ASN A 120 -14.31 2.33 -20.08
CA ASN A 120 -13.48 1.55 -21.01
C ASN A 120 -12.24 2.36 -21.39
N LEU A 121 -11.17 2.24 -20.61
CA LEU A 121 -9.98 3.07 -20.74
C LEU A 121 -9.27 2.93 -22.10
N SER A 122 -9.37 1.77 -22.76
CA SER A 122 -8.86 1.61 -24.12
C SER A 122 -9.56 2.54 -25.13
N ARG A 123 -10.89 2.72 -24.98
CA ARG A 123 -11.69 3.61 -25.82
C ARG A 123 -11.57 5.05 -25.39
N ALA A 124 -11.51 5.29 -24.08
CA ALA A 124 -11.26 6.60 -23.52
C ALA A 124 -9.97 7.19 -24.11
N LEU A 125 -8.88 6.42 -24.06
CA LEU A 125 -7.57 6.82 -24.58
C LEU A 125 -7.63 7.17 -26.07
N LEU A 126 -8.19 6.28 -26.90
CA LEU A 126 -8.30 6.52 -28.34
C LEU A 126 -9.20 7.72 -28.65
N LEU A 127 -10.35 7.84 -28.00
CA LEU A 127 -11.27 8.96 -28.25
C LEU A 127 -10.64 10.30 -27.83
N TYR A 128 -9.96 10.33 -26.67
CA TYR A 128 -9.26 11.51 -26.20
C TYR A 128 -8.10 11.90 -27.13
N ALA A 129 -7.26 10.94 -27.53
CA ALA A 129 -6.17 11.18 -28.48
C ALA A 129 -6.70 11.71 -29.83
N ALA A 130 -7.81 11.16 -30.34
CA ALA A 130 -8.46 11.66 -31.55
C ALA A 130 -8.94 13.11 -31.37
N CYS A 131 -9.51 13.45 -30.20
CA CYS A 131 -9.90 14.83 -29.89
C CYS A 131 -8.70 15.78 -29.90
N CYS A 132 -7.57 15.41 -29.28
CA CYS A 132 -6.34 16.20 -29.27
C CYS A 132 -5.79 16.44 -30.69
N LEU A 133 -5.73 15.40 -31.52
CA LEU A 133 -5.28 15.51 -32.91
C LEU A 133 -6.18 16.41 -33.76
N VAL A 134 -7.49 16.37 -33.54
CA VAL A 134 -8.44 17.24 -34.24
C VAL A 134 -8.29 18.69 -33.76
N LYS A 135 -8.15 18.93 -32.45
CA LYS A 135 -7.89 20.27 -31.88
C LYS A 135 -6.61 20.89 -32.48
N ALA A 136 -5.54 20.11 -32.61
CA ALA A 136 -4.28 20.59 -33.20
C ALA A 136 -4.40 20.97 -34.69
N LYS A 137 -5.34 20.37 -35.43
CA LYS A 137 -5.60 20.65 -36.85
C LYS A 137 -6.55 21.83 -37.07
N LEU A 138 -7.30 22.27 -36.06
CA LEU A 138 -8.20 23.39 -36.18
C LEU A 138 -7.41 24.70 -36.14
N PRO A 139 -7.79 25.72 -36.95
CA PRO A 139 -7.11 27.00 -36.93
C PRO A 139 -7.24 27.62 -35.53
N LYS A 140 -6.11 27.86 -34.86
CA LYS A 140 -6.09 28.60 -33.59
C LYS A 140 -6.71 29.97 -33.85
N LYS A 141 -7.85 30.27 -33.23
CA LYS A 141 -8.35 31.65 -33.16
C LYS A 141 -7.32 32.44 -32.36
N CYS A 142 -6.41 33.15 -33.04
CA CYS A 142 -5.58 34.16 -32.40
C CYS A 142 -6.52 35.13 -31.68
N LYS A 143 -6.60 35.02 -30.35
CA LYS A 143 -7.11 36.10 -29.52
C LYS A 143 -6.05 37.20 -29.57
N SER A 144 -6.09 38.02 -30.60
CA SER A 144 -5.47 39.34 -30.55
C SER A 144 -6.32 40.17 -29.60
N GLU A 145 -5.94 40.19 -28.31
CA GLU A 145 -6.37 41.29 -27.45
C GLU A 145 -5.82 42.59 -28.06
N PRO A 146 -6.63 43.64 -28.25
CA PRO A 146 -6.11 44.92 -28.67
C PRO A 146 -5.33 45.49 -27.49
N VAL A 147 -4.00 45.49 -27.60
CA VAL A 147 -3.15 46.28 -26.71
C VAL A 147 -3.54 47.74 -26.92
N GLU A 148 -4.18 48.35 -25.92
CA GLU A 148 -4.39 49.78 -25.87
C GLU A 148 -3.03 50.48 -26.00
N GLN A 149 -2.88 51.27 -27.07
CA GLN A 149 -1.73 52.14 -27.28
C GLN A 149 -1.66 53.16 -26.14
N ILE A 150 -0.77 52.92 -25.17
CA ILE A 150 -0.27 53.98 -24.31
C ILE A 150 0.78 54.74 -25.12
N VAL A 151 0.40 55.94 -25.54
CA VAL A 151 1.30 56.94 -26.10
C VAL A 151 2.20 57.44 -24.98
N SER A 152 3.50 57.13 -25.07
CA SER A 152 4.54 57.99 -24.54
C SER A 152 5.78 57.82 -25.40
N GLY A 153 6.10 58.85 -26.17
CA GLY A 153 7.32 58.89 -26.96
C GLY A 153 8.56 58.93 -26.07
N GLU A 154 9.63 58.32 -26.56
CA GLU A 154 10.89 58.98 -26.85
C GLU A 154 11.81 57.98 -27.57
N GLU A 155 12.77 58.54 -28.28
CA GLU A 155 13.63 57.95 -29.29
C GLU A 155 14.40 56.73 -28.79
N ASP A 156 14.48 55.68 -29.62
CA ASP A 156 15.75 54.98 -29.87
C ASP A 156 15.62 54.12 -31.13
N ALA A 157 15.96 54.76 -32.25
CA ALA A 157 16.36 54.06 -33.46
C ALA A 157 17.77 53.52 -33.23
N LEU A 158 17.91 52.22 -32.91
CA LEU A 158 19.12 51.40 -33.13
C LEU A 158 18.92 49.99 -32.54
N THR A 159 18.27 49.09 -33.28
CA THR A 159 18.62 47.65 -33.40
C THR A 159 17.69 47.01 -34.42
N GLN A 160 18.02 47.20 -35.70
CA GLN A 160 17.49 46.39 -36.78
C GLN A 160 18.44 45.20 -36.91
N GLY A 161 18.13 44.10 -36.22
CA GLY A 161 18.97 42.90 -36.23
C GLY A 161 18.32 41.77 -35.43
N CYS A 162 17.92 40.70 -36.14
CA CYS A 162 17.45 39.43 -35.61
C CYS A 162 16.14 39.51 -34.80
N ALA A 163 15.01 39.73 -35.48
CA ALA A 163 13.76 39.19 -35.00
C ALA A 163 13.89 37.66 -35.10
N ASP A 164 14.29 37.09 -33.98
CA ASP A 164 14.56 35.69 -33.80
C ASP A 164 13.24 34.94 -34.05
N ASP A 165 13.17 34.20 -35.16
CA ASP A 165 12.03 33.44 -35.72
C ASP A 165 11.63 32.25 -34.81
N TRP A 166 11.57 32.46 -33.50
CA TRP A 166 11.12 31.42 -32.58
C TRP A 166 9.60 31.38 -32.57
N GLU A 167 9.04 30.29 -33.08
CA GLU A 167 7.65 29.95 -32.82
C GLU A 167 7.45 29.83 -31.30
N PRO A 168 6.44 30.49 -30.72
CA PRO A 168 6.16 30.38 -29.30
C PRO A 168 5.81 28.93 -28.96
N VAL A 169 6.48 28.37 -27.95
CA VAL A 169 6.19 27.03 -27.43
C VAL A 169 4.73 26.98 -26.98
N ASP A 170 3.95 26.08 -27.56
CA ASP A 170 2.58 25.82 -27.15
C ASP A 170 2.54 24.67 -26.15
N PRO A 171 2.40 24.94 -24.84
CA PRO A 171 2.39 23.89 -23.82
C PRO A 171 1.16 22.98 -23.90
N SER A 172 0.13 23.35 -24.68
CA SER A 172 -1.08 22.52 -24.79
C SER A 172 -0.83 21.15 -25.41
N MET A 173 0.18 21.02 -26.29
CA MET A 173 0.58 19.73 -26.84
C MET A 173 1.29 18.86 -25.78
N GLU A 174 2.20 19.44 -25.00
CA GLU A 174 2.87 18.73 -23.90
C GLU A 174 1.85 18.26 -22.84
N HIS A 175 0.88 19.11 -22.47
CA HIS A 175 -0.16 18.75 -21.52
C HIS A 175 -1.05 17.60 -22.05
N ALA A 176 -1.40 17.64 -23.34
CA ALA A 176 -2.16 16.58 -23.99
C ALA A 176 -1.38 15.26 -24.01
N ASP A 177 -0.08 15.30 -24.36
CA ASP A 177 0.80 14.14 -24.38
C ASP A 177 0.94 13.52 -22.98
N CYS A 178 1.16 14.34 -21.95
CA CYS A 178 1.20 13.88 -20.55
C CYS A 178 -0.13 13.25 -20.13
N THR A 179 -1.26 13.82 -20.53
CA THR A 179 -2.59 13.26 -20.27
C THR A 179 -2.78 11.92 -20.97
N ILE A 180 -2.41 11.81 -22.25
CA ILE A 180 -2.48 10.57 -23.04
C ILE A 180 -1.62 9.48 -22.40
N LEU A 181 -0.38 9.80 -22.00
CA LEU A 181 0.50 8.86 -21.31
C LEU A 181 -0.06 8.44 -19.95
N THR A 182 -0.67 9.36 -19.20
CA THR A 182 -1.33 9.03 -17.92
C THR A 182 -2.57 8.15 -18.16
N MET A 183 -3.34 8.40 -19.21
CA MET A 183 -4.48 7.55 -19.62
C MET A 183 -4.03 6.16 -20.05
N HIS A 184 -2.89 6.07 -20.75
CA HIS A 184 -2.29 4.79 -21.12
C HIS A 184 -1.81 4.01 -19.89
N ALA A 185 -1.13 4.67 -18.95
CA ALA A 185 -0.80 4.07 -17.66
C ALA A 185 -2.06 3.60 -16.90
N ALA A 186 -3.15 4.38 -16.94
CA ALA A 186 -4.42 4.01 -16.32
C ALA A 186 -5.03 2.77 -16.99
N PHE A 187 -4.95 2.69 -18.32
CA PHE A 187 -5.37 1.52 -19.07
C PHE A 187 -4.57 0.27 -18.66
N LEU A 188 -3.24 0.35 -18.61
CA LEU A 188 -2.39 -0.76 -18.17
C LEU A 188 -2.75 -1.21 -16.74
N ALA A 189 -2.89 -0.26 -15.81
CA ALA A 189 -3.27 -0.57 -14.42
C ALA A 189 -4.68 -1.18 -14.31
N SER A 190 -5.61 -0.83 -15.20
CA SER A 190 -6.96 -1.40 -15.20
C SER A 190 -7.01 -2.89 -15.56
N GLN A 191 -5.98 -3.40 -16.27
CA GLN A 191 -5.86 -4.81 -16.60
C GLN A 191 -5.58 -5.69 -15.37
N LEU A 192 -5.11 -5.08 -14.26
CA LEU A 192 -4.76 -5.80 -13.03
C LEU A 192 -5.97 -6.11 -12.16
N ARG A 193 -7.01 -5.26 -12.19
CA ARG A 193 -8.17 -5.38 -11.31
C ARG A 193 -9.46 -4.82 -11.91
N GLN A 194 -9.79 -3.56 -11.58
CA GLN A 194 -11.04 -2.91 -11.95
C GLN A 194 -10.76 -1.63 -12.70
N SER A 195 -11.44 -1.48 -13.83
CA SER A 195 -11.41 -0.26 -14.61
C SER A 195 -12.26 0.82 -13.95
N VAL A 196 -11.71 2.01 -13.86
CA VAL A 196 -12.38 3.24 -13.44
C VAL A 196 -12.14 4.32 -14.49
N SER A 197 -13.05 5.28 -14.59
CA SER A 197 -12.88 6.38 -15.53
C SER A 197 -11.65 7.22 -15.22
N PHE A 198 -11.05 7.81 -16.25
CA PHE A 198 -9.85 8.63 -16.08
C PHE A 198 -10.08 9.81 -15.14
N ALA A 199 -11.26 10.42 -15.15
CA ALA A 199 -11.63 11.48 -14.20
C ALA A 199 -11.48 11.04 -12.72
N LYS A 200 -11.71 9.77 -12.41
CA LYS A 200 -11.48 9.22 -11.05
C LYS A 200 -10.02 8.87 -10.81
N VAL A 201 -9.32 8.41 -11.85
CA VAL A 201 -7.88 8.10 -11.77
C VAL A 201 -7.09 9.36 -11.45
N ILE A 202 -7.32 10.46 -12.18
CA ILE A 202 -6.50 11.66 -12.06
C ILE A 202 -6.60 12.32 -10.67
N SER A 203 -7.77 12.26 -10.03
CA SER A 203 -7.98 12.78 -8.66
C SER A 203 -7.22 12.00 -7.57
N SER A 204 -6.78 10.78 -7.88
CA SER A 204 -6.07 9.87 -6.97
C SER A 204 -4.76 9.34 -7.56
N ALA A 205 -4.26 9.93 -8.65
CA ALA A 205 -3.17 9.35 -9.45
C ALA A 205 -1.88 9.11 -8.66
N ARG A 206 -1.62 9.90 -7.62
CA ARG A 206 -0.47 9.74 -6.71
C ARG A 206 -0.46 8.41 -5.95
N ALA A 207 -1.62 7.78 -5.76
CA ALA A 207 -1.75 6.50 -5.06
C ALA A 207 -2.31 5.39 -5.97
N PHE A 208 -3.24 5.74 -6.86
CA PHE A 208 -4.01 4.82 -7.68
C PHE A 208 -3.16 3.71 -8.32
N PHE A 209 -2.07 4.06 -9.00
CA PHE A 209 -1.23 3.07 -9.67
C PHE A 209 -0.58 2.08 -8.70
N ARG A 210 -0.07 2.56 -7.56
CA ARG A 210 0.50 1.70 -6.52
C ARG A 210 -0.56 0.86 -5.84
N GLU A 211 -1.74 1.40 -5.59
CA GLU A 211 -2.86 0.66 -5.00
C GLU A 211 -3.31 -0.51 -5.88
N GLN A 212 -3.35 -0.32 -7.21
CA GLN A 212 -3.70 -1.40 -8.14
C GLN A 212 -2.65 -2.53 -8.12
N VAL A 213 -1.37 -2.18 -8.16
CA VAL A 213 -0.28 -3.15 -8.05
C VAL A 213 -0.30 -3.84 -6.67
N GLY A 214 -0.44 -3.08 -5.60
CA GLY A 214 -0.50 -3.59 -4.22
C GLY A 214 -1.66 -4.55 -4.00
N SER A 215 -2.83 -4.24 -4.56
CA SER A 215 -4.00 -5.11 -4.52
C SER A 215 -3.79 -6.43 -5.27
N LEU A 216 -3.17 -6.40 -6.45
CA LEU A 216 -2.81 -7.62 -7.18
C LEU A 216 -1.82 -8.48 -6.37
N VAL A 217 -0.74 -7.88 -5.89
CA VAL A 217 0.31 -8.55 -5.12
C VAL A 217 -0.25 -9.19 -3.85
N ALA A 218 -1.12 -8.48 -3.12
CA ALA A 218 -1.75 -8.99 -1.92
C ALA A 218 -2.73 -10.14 -2.21
N THR A 219 -3.47 -10.05 -3.33
CA THR A 219 -4.42 -11.11 -3.76
C THR A 219 -3.68 -12.39 -4.15
N GLU A 220 -2.59 -12.26 -4.90
CA GLU A 220 -1.77 -13.38 -5.36
C GLU A 220 -0.75 -13.85 -4.30
N LYS A 221 -0.66 -13.15 -3.17
CA LYS A 221 0.26 -13.44 -2.04
C LYS A 221 1.72 -13.62 -2.47
N TRP A 222 2.22 -12.75 -3.34
CA TRP A 222 3.63 -12.84 -3.75
C TRP A 222 4.55 -12.60 -2.56
N SER A 223 5.66 -13.34 -2.51
CA SER A 223 6.71 -13.10 -1.51
C SER A 223 7.58 -11.88 -1.90
N PRO A 224 8.17 -11.17 -0.93
CA PRO A 224 9.01 -10.00 -1.21
C PRO A 224 10.17 -10.30 -2.17
N ASN A 225 10.73 -11.50 -2.11
CA ASN A 225 11.84 -11.94 -2.96
C ASN A 225 11.44 -12.15 -4.44
N GLN A 226 10.15 -12.37 -4.71
CA GLN A 226 9.63 -12.63 -6.06
C GLN A 226 9.09 -11.36 -6.73
N LEU A 227 8.95 -10.25 -5.98
CA LEU A 227 8.26 -9.05 -6.45
C LEU A 227 8.88 -8.53 -7.76
N GLU A 228 10.19 -8.30 -7.78
CA GLU A 228 10.86 -7.69 -8.94
C GLU A 228 10.81 -8.60 -10.19
N GLU A 229 11.00 -9.91 -10.01
CA GLU A 229 10.89 -10.88 -11.09
C GLU A 229 9.47 -10.89 -11.69
N LYS A 230 8.45 -10.91 -10.83
CA LYS A 230 7.05 -10.93 -11.24
C LYS A 230 6.63 -9.65 -11.94
N LEU A 231 7.06 -8.48 -11.44
CA LEU A 231 6.82 -7.18 -12.07
C LEU A 231 7.38 -7.13 -13.50
N LYS A 232 8.58 -7.69 -13.73
CA LYS A 232 9.19 -7.75 -15.06
C LYS A 232 8.57 -8.81 -15.96
N SER A 233 8.03 -9.89 -15.39
CA SER A 233 7.45 -11.01 -16.15
C SER A 233 6.08 -10.71 -16.77
N ILE A 234 5.36 -9.71 -16.25
CA ILE A 234 4.03 -9.34 -16.71
C ILE A 234 4.16 -8.09 -17.57
N ASP A 235 3.86 -8.21 -18.87
CA ASP A 235 4.08 -7.15 -19.87
C ASP A 235 3.49 -5.81 -19.46
N CYS A 236 2.24 -5.80 -18.98
CA CYS A 236 1.57 -4.56 -18.58
C CYS A 236 2.18 -3.91 -17.33
N LEU A 237 2.75 -4.69 -16.40
CA LEU A 237 3.44 -4.17 -15.21
C LEU A 237 4.82 -3.63 -15.56
N ASN A 238 5.55 -4.32 -16.44
CA ASN A 238 6.85 -3.89 -16.93
C ASN A 238 6.73 -2.56 -17.69
N GLU A 239 5.74 -2.46 -18.58
CA GLU A 239 5.44 -1.22 -19.30
C GLU A 239 5.01 -0.10 -18.35
N LEU A 240 4.11 -0.39 -17.40
CA LEU A 240 3.68 0.60 -16.40
C LEU A 240 4.85 1.11 -15.55
N GLN A 241 5.79 0.24 -15.16
CA GLN A 241 7.01 0.61 -14.43
C GLN A 241 7.94 1.50 -15.26
N SER A 242 8.00 1.27 -16.58
CA SER A 242 8.77 2.12 -17.49
C SER A 242 8.17 3.52 -17.65
N LEU A 243 6.84 3.64 -17.61
CA LEU A 243 6.13 4.92 -17.69
C LEU A 243 6.17 5.70 -16.38
N LEU A 244 6.12 4.99 -15.25
CA LEU A 244 5.97 5.57 -13.91
C LEU A 244 7.10 5.13 -12.96
N PRO A 245 8.38 5.41 -13.29
CA PRO A 245 9.51 4.91 -12.51
C PRO A 245 9.55 5.46 -11.08
N ASN A 246 9.11 6.71 -10.85
CA ASN A 246 9.12 7.30 -9.52
C ASN A 246 7.91 6.84 -8.70
N SER A 247 6.73 6.80 -9.31
CA SER A 247 5.49 6.39 -8.62
C SER A 247 5.48 4.91 -8.30
N LEU A 248 6.14 4.06 -9.10
CA LEU A 248 6.29 2.61 -8.86
C LEU A 248 7.67 2.23 -8.31
N LYS A 249 8.37 3.17 -7.68
CA LYS A 249 9.60 2.87 -6.94
C LYS A 249 9.34 1.78 -5.89
N GLN A 250 10.26 0.83 -5.78
CA GLN A 250 10.12 -0.35 -4.90
C GLN A 250 9.74 0.01 -3.47
N SER A 251 10.40 0.99 -2.85
CA SER A 251 10.10 1.41 -1.48
C SER A 251 8.65 1.88 -1.30
N LEU A 252 8.11 2.62 -2.26
CA LEU A 252 6.72 3.10 -2.23
C LEU A 252 5.74 1.94 -2.44
N LEU A 253 6.04 1.05 -3.39
CA LEU A 253 5.23 -0.15 -3.63
C LEU A 253 5.17 -1.05 -2.40
N CYS A 254 6.29 -1.31 -1.74
CA CYS A 254 6.34 -2.10 -0.52
C CYS A 254 5.43 -1.53 0.58
N CYS A 255 5.34 -0.21 0.72
CA CYS A 255 4.44 0.45 1.66
C CYS A 255 2.96 0.18 1.33
N ASP A 256 2.54 0.40 0.10
CA ASP A 256 1.15 0.19 -0.33
C ASP A 256 0.77 -1.31 -0.30
N ILE A 257 1.70 -2.21 -0.67
CA ILE A 257 1.51 -3.67 -0.55
C ILE A 257 1.30 -4.05 0.92
N ALA A 258 2.18 -3.60 1.82
CA ALA A 258 2.08 -3.90 3.25
C ALA A 258 0.76 -3.38 3.85
N TRP A 259 0.33 -2.19 3.45
CA TRP A 259 -0.93 -1.60 3.89
C TRP A 259 -2.15 -2.40 3.41
N GLU A 260 -2.17 -2.84 2.16
CA GLU A 260 -3.26 -3.66 1.62
C GLU A 260 -3.31 -5.04 2.29
N LEU A 261 -2.15 -5.68 2.50
CA LEU A 261 -2.04 -6.93 3.25
C LEU A 261 -2.61 -6.80 4.67
N MET A 262 -2.26 -5.73 5.38
CA MET A 262 -2.81 -5.44 6.71
C MET A 262 -4.29 -5.11 6.69
N SER A 263 -4.76 -4.42 5.65
CA SER A 263 -6.18 -4.13 5.47
C SER A 263 -6.99 -5.43 5.29
N GLN A 264 -6.45 -6.40 4.55
CA GLN A 264 -7.06 -7.72 4.41
C GLN A 264 -6.99 -8.53 5.72
N TRP A 265 -5.85 -8.50 6.43
CA TRP A 265 -5.71 -9.11 7.76
C TRP A 265 -6.74 -8.56 8.75
N PHE A 266 -6.97 -7.24 8.74
CA PHE A 266 -7.90 -6.59 9.64
C PHE A 266 -9.37 -6.96 9.32
N LYS A 267 -9.72 -7.05 8.02
CA LYS A 267 -11.06 -7.43 7.56
C LYS A 267 -11.40 -8.90 7.84
N ASP A 268 -10.49 -9.82 7.56
CA ASP A 268 -10.66 -11.26 7.82
C ASP A 268 -9.38 -11.88 8.41
N THR A 269 -9.22 -11.71 9.71
CA THR A 269 -8.04 -12.17 10.46
C THR A 269 -7.89 -13.69 10.47
N LEU A 270 -8.99 -14.44 10.30
CA LEU A 270 -8.95 -15.89 10.36
C LEU A 270 -8.34 -16.46 9.07
N GLN A 271 -8.72 -15.92 7.91
CA GLN A 271 -8.22 -16.40 6.61
C GLN A 271 -6.90 -15.72 6.19
N CYS A 272 -6.71 -14.46 6.59
CA CYS A 272 -5.58 -13.64 6.16
C CYS A 272 -4.56 -13.40 7.27
N PHE A 273 -4.43 -14.31 8.24
CA PHE A 273 -3.52 -14.14 9.38
C PHE A 273 -2.06 -13.92 8.93
N ASP A 274 -1.59 -14.72 7.97
CA ASP A 274 -0.20 -14.71 7.50
C ASP A 274 0.15 -13.40 6.75
N ASN A 275 -0.84 -12.61 6.34
CA ASN A 275 -0.61 -11.32 5.70
C ASN A 275 0.13 -10.35 6.62
N PHE A 276 0.04 -10.50 7.95
CA PHE A 276 0.77 -9.64 8.88
C PHE A 276 2.29 -9.89 8.78
N GLU A 277 2.73 -11.15 8.80
CA GLU A 277 4.14 -11.49 8.58
C GLU A 277 4.62 -11.00 7.21
N LEU A 278 3.81 -11.23 6.17
CA LEU A 278 4.14 -10.83 4.82
C LEU A 278 4.29 -9.30 4.70
N ALA A 279 3.41 -8.53 5.34
CA ALA A 279 3.48 -7.07 5.38
C ALA A 279 4.77 -6.57 6.04
N LEU A 280 5.19 -7.19 7.16
CA LEU A 280 6.47 -6.85 7.80
C LEU A 280 7.66 -7.19 6.90
N GLY A 281 7.58 -8.30 6.15
CA GLY A 281 8.58 -8.68 5.15
C GLY A 281 8.75 -7.65 4.03
N TYR A 282 7.65 -7.06 3.54
CA TYR A 282 7.72 -5.96 2.56
C TYR A 282 8.30 -4.68 3.17
N LEU A 283 7.91 -4.32 4.39
CA LEU A 283 8.44 -3.12 5.06
C LEU A 283 9.92 -3.24 5.39
N ALA A 284 10.43 -4.45 5.63
CA ALA A 284 11.86 -4.68 5.82
C ALA A 284 12.71 -4.31 4.59
N LEU A 285 12.12 -4.30 3.38
CA LEU A 285 12.77 -3.89 2.13
C LEU A 285 12.70 -2.37 1.87
N VAL A 286 12.06 -1.60 2.75
CA VAL A 286 11.97 -0.14 2.59
C VAL A 286 13.23 0.50 3.15
N ASP A 287 14.04 1.08 2.27
CA ASP A 287 15.31 1.75 2.62
C ASP A 287 15.12 3.11 3.32
N ASP A 288 13.99 3.78 3.06
CA ASP A 288 13.68 5.07 3.67
C ASP A 288 13.05 4.86 5.06
N SER A 289 13.87 5.03 6.11
CA SER A 289 13.45 4.90 7.51
C SER A 289 12.31 5.84 7.90
N ARG A 290 12.25 7.07 7.37
CA ARG A 290 11.19 8.02 7.71
C ARG A 290 9.86 7.58 7.08
N LEU A 291 9.90 7.07 5.86
CA LEU A 291 8.72 6.49 5.21
C LEU A 291 8.27 5.20 5.92
N ARG A 292 9.19 4.27 6.18
CA ARG A 292 8.91 3.01 6.87
C ARG A 292 8.30 3.25 8.25
N HIS A 293 8.92 4.16 9.03
CA HIS A 293 8.41 4.63 10.32
C HIS A 293 6.95 5.07 10.22
N GLY A 294 6.65 5.98 9.29
CA GLY A 294 5.30 6.53 9.13
C GLY A 294 4.25 5.45 8.85
N VAL A 295 4.57 4.49 7.99
CA VAL A 295 3.66 3.37 7.68
C VAL A 295 3.48 2.45 8.88
N LEU A 296 4.55 2.14 9.62
CA LEU A 296 4.48 1.32 10.83
C LEU A 296 3.64 1.99 11.93
N VAL A 297 3.72 3.31 12.09
CA VAL A 297 2.88 4.09 13.02
C VAL A 297 1.42 3.99 12.62
N LEU A 298 1.12 4.22 11.34
CA LEU A 298 -0.25 4.10 10.83
C LEU A 298 -0.78 2.67 11.01
N MET A 299 0.02 1.64 10.74
CA MET A 299 -0.37 0.24 10.97
C MET A 299 -0.63 -0.05 12.44
N TRP A 300 0.23 0.45 13.33
CA TRP A 300 0.05 0.31 14.77
C TRP A 300 -1.30 0.89 15.22
N GLN A 301 -1.60 2.13 14.82
CA GLN A 301 -2.81 2.83 15.22
C GLN A 301 -4.08 2.23 14.61
N ASN A 302 -4.06 1.88 13.32
CA ASN A 302 -5.28 1.48 12.60
C ASN A 302 -5.62 0.00 12.76
N PHE A 303 -4.63 -0.88 12.94
CA PHE A 303 -4.86 -2.33 12.90
C PHE A 303 -4.49 -3.06 14.19
N ILE A 304 -3.43 -2.62 14.88
CA ILE A 304 -2.75 -3.46 15.89
C ILE A 304 -3.08 -3.04 17.32
N LEU A 305 -3.04 -1.74 17.65
CA LEU A 305 -3.06 -1.21 19.01
C LEU A 305 -4.20 -1.76 19.86
N GLU A 306 -5.44 -1.67 19.37
CA GLU A 306 -6.61 -2.12 20.14
C GLU A 306 -6.62 -3.64 20.36
N ARG A 307 -6.15 -4.42 19.38
CA ARG A 307 -6.03 -5.88 19.52
C ARG A 307 -4.90 -6.25 20.47
N PHE A 308 -3.74 -5.61 20.36
CA PHE A 308 -2.62 -5.80 21.28
C PHE A 308 -3.01 -5.48 22.73
N LYS A 309 -3.70 -4.35 22.93
CA LYS A 309 -4.27 -3.95 24.22
C LYS A 309 -5.25 -4.99 24.76
N ALA A 310 -6.15 -5.49 23.93
CA ALA A 310 -7.09 -6.54 24.34
C ALA A 310 -6.38 -7.83 24.79
N VAL A 311 -5.34 -8.27 24.04
CA VAL A 311 -4.53 -9.43 24.42
C VAL A 311 -3.87 -9.21 25.77
N VAL A 312 -3.15 -8.09 25.95
CA VAL A 312 -2.43 -7.81 27.19
C VAL A 312 -3.38 -7.72 28.38
N LEU A 313 -4.52 -7.04 28.25
CA LEU A 313 -5.49 -6.91 29.34
C LEU A 313 -6.14 -8.26 29.69
N LEU A 314 -6.33 -9.15 28.72
CA LEU A 314 -6.84 -10.49 28.97
C LEU A 314 -5.82 -11.39 29.68
N ILE A 315 -4.55 -11.29 29.29
CA ILE A 315 -3.43 -11.95 30.00
C ILE A 315 -3.35 -11.41 31.43
N GLU A 316 -3.42 -10.10 31.62
CA GLU A 316 -3.37 -9.46 32.93
C GLU A 316 -4.57 -9.87 33.81
N LYS A 317 -5.76 -10.00 33.24
CA LYS A 317 -6.97 -10.41 33.96
C LYS A 317 -6.89 -11.87 34.42
N THR A 318 -6.43 -12.75 33.56
CA THR A 318 -6.48 -14.21 33.80
C THR A 318 -5.17 -14.77 34.38
N GLY A 319 -4.08 -14.01 34.27
CA GLY A 319 -2.73 -14.43 34.61
C GLY A 319 -2.18 -15.52 33.69
N ARG A 320 -2.77 -15.81 32.53
CA ARG A 320 -2.42 -16.96 31.66
C ARG A 320 -2.79 -16.71 30.20
N ALA A 321 -2.48 -17.67 29.32
CA ALA A 321 -2.94 -17.65 27.93
C ALA A 321 -4.48 -17.60 27.82
N PRO A 322 -5.03 -16.74 26.94
CA PRO A 322 -6.44 -16.75 26.57
C PRO A 322 -6.89 -18.13 26.07
N LYS A 323 -7.98 -18.70 26.60
CA LYS A 323 -8.55 -19.93 26.04
C LYS A 323 -9.25 -19.66 24.71
N GLU A 324 -9.45 -20.68 23.89
CA GLU A 324 -10.13 -20.62 22.58
C GLU A 324 -11.40 -19.77 22.56
N ARG A 325 -12.29 -19.93 23.55
CA ARG A 325 -13.50 -19.11 23.65
C ARG A 325 -13.19 -17.63 23.86
N GLU A 326 -12.25 -17.31 24.75
CA GLU A 326 -11.84 -15.95 25.08
C GLU A 326 -11.13 -15.31 23.88
N ALA A 327 -10.24 -16.06 23.22
CA ALA A 327 -9.49 -15.64 22.05
C ALA A 327 -10.41 -15.31 20.86
N ARG A 328 -11.37 -16.19 20.53
CA ARG A 328 -12.33 -15.90 19.45
C ARG A 328 -13.27 -14.75 19.76
N GLN A 329 -13.76 -14.66 21.01
CA GLN A 329 -14.77 -13.65 21.38
C GLN A 329 -14.17 -12.25 21.57
N GLN A 330 -12.96 -12.14 22.12
CA GLN A 330 -12.37 -10.84 22.47
C GLN A 330 -11.24 -10.42 21.53
N LEU A 331 -10.54 -11.37 20.88
CA LEU A 331 -9.37 -11.10 20.05
C LEU A 331 -9.61 -11.36 18.55
N GLN A 332 -10.74 -11.97 18.20
CA GLN A 332 -11.11 -12.34 16.82
C GLN A 332 -10.05 -13.22 16.13
N MET A 333 -9.32 -14.04 16.91
CA MET A 333 -8.30 -14.97 16.41
C MET A 333 -8.31 -16.29 17.21
N PRO A 334 -7.81 -17.40 16.64
CA PRO A 334 -7.69 -18.68 17.35
C PRO A 334 -6.64 -18.62 18.47
N GLU A 335 -6.81 -19.42 19.53
CA GLU A 335 -5.85 -19.50 20.66
C GLU A 335 -4.42 -19.78 20.18
N ILE A 336 -4.28 -20.70 19.22
CA ILE A 336 -2.99 -21.11 18.67
C ILE A 336 -2.21 -19.97 17.99
N ARG A 337 -2.89 -18.91 17.53
CA ARG A 337 -2.28 -17.78 16.81
C ARG A 337 -1.95 -16.59 17.73
N VAL A 338 -2.34 -16.62 19.01
CA VAL A 338 -2.14 -15.48 19.93
C VAL A 338 -0.65 -15.20 20.18
N VAL A 339 0.16 -16.25 20.35
CA VAL A 339 1.62 -16.12 20.50
C VAL A 339 2.25 -15.54 19.25
N GLU A 340 1.82 -16.01 18.09
CA GLU A 340 2.31 -15.54 16.80
C GLU A 340 1.95 -14.07 16.57
N PHE A 341 0.73 -13.66 16.91
CA PHE A 341 0.31 -12.26 16.87
C PHE A 341 1.20 -11.37 17.75
N LEU A 342 1.48 -11.79 19.00
CA LEU A 342 2.39 -11.05 19.90
C LEU A 342 3.82 -10.99 19.36
N THR A 343 4.25 -12.05 18.67
CA THR A 343 5.56 -12.11 18.00
C THR A 343 5.64 -11.03 16.92
N ARG A 344 4.63 -10.94 16.04
CA ARG A 344 4.56 -9.90 14.99
C ARG A 344 4.40 -8.49 15.56
N CYS A 345 3.68 -8.34 16.67
CA CYS A 345 3.58 -7.06 17.36
C CYS A 345 4.97 -6.57 17.82
N HIS A 346 5.76 -7.42 18.47
CA HIS A 346 7.07 -6.98 18.94
C HIS A 346 8.06 -6.75 17.78
N GLU A 347 7.98 -7.52 16.68
CA GLU A 347 8.77 -7.28 15.47
C GLU A 347 8.47 -5.89 14.87
N LEU A 348 7.19 -5.52 14.75
CA LEU A 348 6.78 -4.20 14.29
C LEU A 348 7.26 -3.08 15.22
N VAL A 349 7.08 -3.24 16.53
CA VAL A 349 7.50 -2.24 17.53
C VAL A 349 9.03 -2.10 17.53
N LYS A 350 9.77 -3.19 17.30
CA LYS A 350 11.22 -3.15 17.14
C LYS A 350 11.61 -2.33 15.91
N MET A 351 10.97 -2.55 14.76
CA MET A 351 11.24 -1.74 13.56
C MET A 351 10.96 -0.25 13.81
N LEU A 352 9.87 0.09 14.51
CA LEU A 352 9.57 1.48 14.91
C LEU A 352 10.68 2.09 15.76
N MET A 353 11.22 1.32 16.72
CA MET A 353 12.30 1.74 17.59
C MET A 353 13.61 1.95 16.82
N ASP A 354 13.93 1.03 15.92
CA ASP A 354 15.15 1.10 15.10
C ASP A 354 15.11 2.31 14.14
N ASP A 355 13.95 2.64 13.57
CA ASP A 355 13.79 3.77 12.64
C ASP A 355 13.84 5.17 13.29
N VAL A 356 13.74 5.27 14.62
CA VAL A 356 13.86 6.55 15.36
C VAL A 356 15.08 6.61 16.25
N ARG A 357 15.91 5.56 16.26
CA ARG A 357 17.18 5.54 17.01
C ARG A 357 18.07 6.70 16.58
N ASP A 358 18.21 6.86 15.27
CA ASP A 358 18.79 8.04 14.64
C ASP A 358 17.63 8.80 14.01
N SER A 359 17.42 10.06 14.41
CA SER A 359 16.30 10.86 13.90
C SER A 359 16.35 10.90 12.38
N PRO A 360 15.39 10.28 11.67
CA PRO A 360 15.52 10.11 10.24
C PRO A 360 15.28 11.47 9.56
N PRO A 361 16.01 11.78 8.47
CA PRO A 361 15.82 13.03 7.76
C PRO A 361 14.41 13.08 7.14
N PRO A 362 13.89 14.29 6.85
CA PRO A 362 12.66 14.41 6.07
C PRO A 362 12.81 13.71 4.71
N SER A 363 11.85 12.85 4.38
CA SER A 363 11.79 12.19 3.08
C SER A 363 11.24 13.12 2.01
N HIS A 364 11.78 13.04 0.80
CA HIS A 364 11.22 13.69 -0.38
C HIS A 364 10.74 12.62 -1.36
N ILE A 365 9.43 12.61 -1.64
CA ILE A 365 8.86 11.74 -2.67
C ILE A 365 8.90 12.49 -3.99
N GLN A 366 9.60 11.93 -4.97
CA GLN A 366 9.54 12.41 -6.34
C GLN A 366 8.27 11.86 -7.01
N GLN A 367 7.57 12.74 -7.71
CA GLN A 367 6.41 12.38 -8.54
C GLN A 367 6.84 12.31 -10.01
N ASP A 368 6.21 11.42 -10.79
CA ASP A 368 6.45 11.39 -12.23
C ASP A 368 5.86 12.64 -12.89
N GLN A 369 6.67 13.30 -13.72
CA GLN A 369 6.32 14.56 -14.40
C GLN A 369 5.02 14.46 -15.18
N LEU A 370 4.77 13.31 -15.84
CA LEU A 370 3.55 13.11 -16.60
C LEU A 370 2.28 13.16 -15.73
N ILE A 371 2.34 12.64 -14.50
CA ILE A 371 1.23 12.73 -13.55
C ILE A 371 1.10 14.16 -13.02
N GLU A 372 2.22 14.79 -12.68
CA GLU A 372 2.25 16.16 -12.15
C GLU A 372 1.64 17.15 -13.15
N ILE A 373 2.01 17.08 -14.43
CA ILE A 373 1.47 17.92 -15.50
C ILE A 373 -0.02 17.61 -15.72
N ALA A 374 -0.41 16.33 -15.81
CA ALA A 374 -1.81 15.96 -16.03
C ALA A 374 -2.74 16.38 -14.87
N GLN A 375 -2.21 16.49 -13.64
CA GLN A 375 -2.97 16.96 -12.48
C GLN A 375 -3.00 18.50 -12.34
N SER A 376 -1.91 19.18 -12.67
CA SER A 376 -1.81 20.65 -12.58
C SER A 376 -2.49 21.36 -13.74
N HIS A 377 -2.47 20.74 -14.93
CA HIS A 377 -3.09 21.23 -16.15
C HIS A 377 -4.06 20.19 -16.73
N PRO A 378 -5.13 19.84 -15.99
CA PRO A 378 -6.11 18.88 -16.48
C PRO A 378 -6.85 19.42 -17.71
N PRO A 379 -7.40 18.54 -18.57
CA PRO A 379 -8.19 18.96 -19.73
C PRO A 379 -9.36 19.86 -19.30
N ALA A 380 -9.65 20.92 -20.08
CA ALA A 380 -10.70 21.90 -19.74
C ALA A 380 -12.10 21.25 -19.56
N SER A 381 -12.35 20.15 -20.27
CA SER A 381 -13.58 19.36 -20.18
C SER A 381 -13.71 18.54 -18.89
N LEU A 382 -12.64 18.45 -18.09
CA LEU A 382 -12.59 17.72 -16.83
C LEU A 382 -12.92 18.64 -15.66
N GLN A 383 -14.11 18.48 -15.09
CA GLN A 383 -14.45 19.14 -13.83
C GLN A 383 -13.89 18.32 -12.66
N ILE A 384 -12.73 18.72 -12.12
CA ILE A 384 -12.19 18.11 -10.90
C ILE A 384 -13.06 18.56 -9.72
N ALA A 385 -14.10 17.79 -9.43
CA ALA A 385 -14.90 17.95 -8.23
C ALA A 385 -14.21 17.21 -7.06
N GLY A 386 -13.34 17.91 -6.33
CA GLY A 386 -12.81 17.40 -5.07
C GLY A 386 -11.38 17.82 -4.75
N THR A 387 -11.06 17.84 -3.45
CA THR A 387 -9.68 17.95 -2.97
C THR A 387 -8.95 16.63 -3.27
N SER A 388 -7.71 16.71 -3.78
CA SER A 388 -6.85 15.54 -3.93
C SER A 388 -6.77 14.80 -2.59
N ARG A 389 -7.09 13.51 -2.56
CA ARG A 389 -6.91 12.71 -1.34
C ARG A 389 -5.42 12.51 -1.10
N ASP A 390 -5.00 12.72 0.15
CA ASP A 390 -3.64 12.37 0.56
C ASP A 390 -3.43 10.86 0.35
N SER A 391 -2.34 10.52 -0.33
CA SER A 391 -1.86 9.15 -0.49
C SER A 391 -1.32 8.60 0.83
N LEU A 392 -1.26 7.27 0.96
CA LEU A 392 -0.63 6.60 2.12
C LEU A 392 0.77 7.14 2.42
N VAL A 393 1.58 7.34 1.37
CA VAL A 393 2.97 7.78 1.49
C VAL A 393 3.04 9.22 2.01
N GLU A 394 2.17 10.11 1.53
CA GLU A 394 2.05 11.49 2.06
C GLU A 394 1.60 11.49 3.52
N LEU A 395 0.66 10.62 3.90
CA LEU A 395 0.21 10.46 5.29
C LEU A 395 1.32 9.91 6.19
N ALA A 396 2.12 8.97 5.69
CA ALA A 396 3.22 8.33 6.42
C ALA A 396 4.33 9.34 6.75
N ILE A 397 4.81 10.11 5.76
CA ILE A 397 5.90 11.07 5.99
C ILE A 397 5.48 12.22 6.92
N ARG A 398 4.18 12.52 7.01
CA ARG A 398 3.63 13.53 7.94
C ARG A 398 3.48 13.03 9.37
N GLN A 399 3.66 11.73 9.64
CA GLN A 399 3.53 11.20 11.01
C GLN A 399 4.57 11.82 11.95
N GLN A 400 4.15 12.15 13.17
CA GLN A 400 5.09 12.58 14.20
C GLN A 400 6.03 11.43 14.56
N LEU A 401 7.30 11.75 14.82
CA LEU A 401 8.24 10.75 15.31
C LEU A 401 7.77 10.22 16.66
N VAL A 402 7.88 8.91 16.83
CA VAL A 402 7.51 8.25 18.08
C VAL A 402 8.57 8.52 19.14
N ASN A 403 8.13 8.56 20.41
CA ASN A 403 9.03 8.64 21.53
C ASN A 403 9.75 7.29 21.71
N TYR A 404 11.06 7.26 21.46
CA TYR A 404 11.89 6.05 21.52
C TYR A 404 11.68 5.27 22.83
N HIS A 405 11.69 5.94 23.98
CA HIS A 405 11.56 5.29 25.28
C HIS A 405 10.18 4.69 25.52
N LEU A 406 9.12 5.35 25.05
CA LEU A 406 7.77 4.82 25.11
C LEU A 406 7.61 3.59 24.21
N VAL A 407 8.20 3.60 23.02
CA VAL A 407 8.21 2.46 22.11
C VAL A 407 9.00 1.29 22.69
N LEU A 408 10.20 1.55 23.24
CA LEU A 408 11.00 0.55 23.95
C LEU A 408 10.21 -0.08 25.13
N HIS A 409 9.46 0.73 25.87
CA HIS A 409 8.60 0.25 26.95
C HIS A 409 7.48 -0.66 26.43
N HIS A 410 6.83 -0.32 25.31
CA HIS A 410 5.87 -1.20 24.63
C HIS A 410 6.54 -2.47 24.09
N TYR A 411 7.78 -2.38 23.60
CA TYR A 411 8.54 -3.52 23.12
C TYR A 411 8.81 -4.51 24.26
N HIS A 412 9.23 -4.03 25.43
CA HIS A 412 9.39 -4.87 26.63
C HIS A 412 8.12 -5.62 27.00
N LEU A 413 6.97 -4.95 26.95
CA LEU A 413 5.68 -5.58 27.22
C LEU A 413 5.32 -6.63 26.18
N ALA A 414 5.49 -6.32 24.89
CA ALA A 414 5.16 -7.24 23.80
C ALA A 414 6.03 -8.51 23.85
N VAL A 415 7.34 -8.35 24.06
CA VAL A 415 8.29 -9.47 24.22
C VAL A 415 7.94 -10.29 25.45
N ALA A 416 7.73 -9.65 26.61
CA ALA A 416 7.43 -10.38 27.83
C ALA A 416 6.08 -11.13 27.75
N ALA A 417 5.07 -10.55 27.07
CA ALA A 417 3.79 -11.20 26.84
C ALA A 417 3.94 -12.42 25.91
N ALA A 418 4.70 -12.29 24.83
CA ALA A 418 4.98 -13.39 23.91
C ALA A 418 5.66 -14.56 24.66
N ILE A 419 6.76 -14.27 25.38
CA ILE A 419 7.50 -15.23 26.21
C ILE A 419 6.60 -15.90 27.25
N GLN A 420 5.77 -15.11 27.96
CA GLN A 420 4.89 -15.65 28.98
C GLN A 420 3.95 -16.71 28.40
N LEU A 421 3.40 -16.46 27.21
CA LEU A 421 2.46 -17.37 26.59
C LEU A 421 3.16 -18.59 25.97
N SER A 422 4.27 -18.39 25.25
CA SER A 422 5.04 -19.48 24.63
C SER A 422 5.62 -20.44 25.67
N ALA A 423 6.13 -19.92 26.79
CA ALA A 423 6.67 -20.71 27.91
C ALA A 423 5.59 -21.24 28.86
N GLY A 424 4.29 -20.95 28.62
CA GLY A 424 3.18 -21.45 29.43
C GLY A 424 3.11 -20.89 30.86
N LEU A 425 3.73 -19.74 31.11
CA LEU A 425 3.85 -19.15 32.44
C LEU A 425 2.52 -18.53 32.90
N ARG A 426 2.27 -18.63 34.21
CA ARG A 426 1.09 -18.04 34.85
C ARG A 426 1.45 -16.84 35.73
N ASN A 427 1.38 -15.63 35.19
CA ASN A 427 1.70 -14.39 35.89
C ASN A 427 0.78 -13.22 35.45
N HIS A 428 0.59 -12.23 36.32
CA HIS A 428 -0.06 -10.95 36.02
C HIS A 428 1.00 -9.95 35.51
N ILE A 429 1.28 -9.99 34.21
CA ILE A 429 2.47 -9.39 33.60
C ILE A 429 2.66 -7.89 33.89
N LEU A 430 1.58 -7.10 33.83
CA LEU A 430 1.65 -5.65 34.03
C LEU A 430 1.99 -5.31 35.48
N ARG A 431 1.35 -6.02 36.40
CA ARG A 431 1.58 -5.85 37.84
C ARG A 431 2.96 -6.33 38.24
N VAL A 432 3.48 -7.38 37.61
CA VAL A 432 4.72 -8.05 38.00
C VAL A 432 5.97 -7.39 37.42
N LEU A 433 5.94 -6.86 36.19
CA LEU A 433 7.16 -6.43 35.50
C LEU A 433 7.36 -4.92 35.42
N PHE A 434 6.33 -4.12 35.69
CA PHE A 434 6.34 -2.67 35.47
C PHE A 434 5.88 -1.89 36.70
N CYS A 435 6.49 -0.72 36.93
CA CYS A 435 6.10 0.19 38.00
C CYS A 435 4.75 0.88 37.70
N PRO A 436 4.07 1.49 38.69
CA PRO A 436 2.76 2.14 38.48
C PRO A 436 2.77 3.26 37.44
N ILE A 437 3.89 3.98 37.27
CA ILE A 437 4.03 5.00 36.23
C ILE A 437 4.10 4.34 34.85
N GLY A 438 4.94 3.32 34.68
CA GLY A 438 5.05 2.57 33.43
C GLY A 438 3.74 1.87 33.04
N GLN A 439 2.97 1.38 34.02
CA GLN A 439 1.65 0.79 33.75
C GLN A 439 0.66 1.80 33.15
N ARG A 440 0.68 3.06 33.63
CA ARG A 440 -0.16 4.15 33.10
C ARG A 440 0.29 4.66 31.74
N ALA A 441 1.53 4.39 31.35
CA ALA A 441 2.09 4.82 30.07
C ALA A 441 1.71 3.90 28.91
N PHE A 442 1.32 2.65 29.17
CA PHE A 442 0.92 1.73 28.11
C PHE A 442 -0.33 2.21 27.38
N PHE A 443 -0.34 1.98 26.07
CA PHE A 443 -1.43 2.30 25.15
C PHE A 443 -1.71 3.81 24.99
N LEU A 444 -0.83 4.67 25.49
CA LEU A 444 -0.80 6.08 25.09
C LEU A 444 -0.35 6.20 23.62
N PRO A 445 -0.71 7.31 22.93
CA PRO A 445 -0.13 7.63 21.63
C PRO A 445 1.40 7.57 21.67
N LEU A 446 2.03 6.94 20.67
CA LEU A 446 3.46 6.61 20.72
C LEU A 446 4.38 7.84 20.65
N ASP A 447 3.87 8.99 20.24
CA ASP A 447 4.50 10.33 20.27
C ASP A 447 4.40 11.03 21.65
N SER A 448 3.72 10.41 22.61
CA SER A 448 3.59 10.94 23.98
C SER A 448 4.90 10.85 24.76
N HIS A 449 5.04 11.73 25.77
CA HIS A 449 6.23 11.85 26.61
C HIS A 449 5.95 11.56 28.09
N PRO A 450 5.53 10.33 28.47
CA PRO A 450 5.33 9.98 29.86
C PRO A 450 6.67 9.87 30.61
N LEU A 451 6.66 10.24 31.90
CA LEU A 451 7.84 10.22 32.77
C LEU A 451 8.17 8.79 33.25
N ILE A 452 8.47 7.88 32.33
CA ILE A 452 8.84 6.50 32.64
C ILE A 452 10.24 6.48 33.27
N PRO A 453 10.45 5.87 34.45
CA PRO A 453 11.78 5.73 35.03
C PRO A 453 12.68 4.85 34.15
N LEU A 454 13.76 5.45 33.61
CA LEU A 454 14.71 4.75 32.72
C LEU A 454 15.82 4.02 33.49
N ASP A 455 16.37 4.66 34.53
CA ASP A 455 17.59 4.17 35.18
C ASP A 455 17.35 3.38 36.47
N ARG A 456 16.31 3.73 37.24
CA ARG A 456 16.01 3.10 38.54
C ARG A 456 14.52 2.86 38.69
N VAL A 457 14.19 1.60 38.90
CA VAL A 457 12.86 1.14 39.33
C VAL A 457 13.01 0.54 40.73
N ASP A 458 11.93 0.52 41.49
CA ASP A 458 11.93 0.00 42.87
C ASP A 458 12.51 -1.44 42.93
N ASP A 459 13.27 -1.75 43.98
CA ASP A 459 13.88 -3.08 44.18
C ASP A 459 12.85 -4.21 44.09
N ALA A 460 11.62 -3.97 44.52
CA ALA A 460 10.52 -4.91 44.40
C ALA A 460 10.15 -5.24 42.94
N VAL A 461 10.28 -4.29 42.00
CA VAL A 461 10.08 -4.53 40.55
C VAL A 461 11.26 -5.30 39.99
N VAL A 462 12.49 -4.94 40.39
CA VAL A 462 13.72 -5.63 39.99
C VAL A 462 13.68 -7.11 40.39
N GLU A 463 13.31 -7.40 41.64
CA GLU A 463 13.16 -8.76 42.15
C GLU A 463 12.12 -9.57 41.36
N ARG A 464 10.96 -8.97 41.08
CA ARG A 464 9.90 -9.61 40.28
C ARG A 464 10.34 -9.89 38.84
N ARG A 465 11.16 -9.02 38.23
CA ARG A 465 11.74 -9.26 36.91
C ARG A 465 12.74 -10.43 36.93
N HIS A 466 13.59 -10.53 37.96
CA HIS A 466 14.48 -11.69 38.15
C HIS A 466 13.69 -13.00 38.26
N GLN A 467 12.63 -13.01 39.09
CA GLN A 467 11.77 -14.18 39.25
C GLN A 467 11.09 -14.59 37.94
N PHE A 468 10.64 -13.61 37.14
CA PHE A 468 10.07 -13.88 35.82
C PHE A 468 11.10 -14.54 34.89
N LEU A 469 12.28 -13.95 34.72
CA LEU A 469 13.30 -14.48 33.81
C LEU A 469 13.87 -15.82 34.27
N THR A 470 13.92 -16.07 35.58
CA THR A 470 14.27 -17.38 36.16
C THR A 470 13.28 -18.46 35.70
N LYS A 471 11.96 -18.20 35.78
CA LYS A 471 10.94 -19.13 35.28
C LYS A 471 11.05 -19.36 33.78
N VAL A 472 11.40 -18.33 33.00
CA VAL A 472 11.64 -18.45 31.55
C VAL A 472 12.87 -19.32 31.26
N ALA A 473 13.94 -19.19 32.04
CA ALA A 473 15.12 -20.04 31.90
C ALA A 473 14.80 -21.52 32.15
N GLU A 474 13.91 -21.80 33.11
CA GLU A 474 13.49 -23.16 33.47
C GLU A 474 12.53 -23.79 32.45
N GLN A 475 11.56 -23.03 31.95
CA GLN A 475 10.40 -23.56 31.20
C GLN A 475 10.34 -23.13 29.73
N GLY A 476 11.06 -22.05 29.37
CA GLY A 476 11.02 -21.48 28.03
C GLY A 476 11.86 -22.25 27.01
N THR A 477 11.49 -22.07 25.76
CA THR A 477 12.22 -22.54 24.57
C THR A 477 13.52 -21.76 24.37
N ASP A 478 14.38 -22.20 23.45
CA ASP A 478 15.61 -21.48 23.11
C ASP A 478 15.32 -20.05 22.58
N LEU A 479 14.21 -19.87 21.86
CA LEU A 479 13.79 -18.54 21.40
C LEU A 479 13.39 -17.65 22.58
N ASP A 480 12.62 -18.19 23.52
CA ASP A 480 12.21 -17.47 24.73
C ASP A 480 13.40 -17.04 25.56
N ARG A 481 14.41 -17.92 25.68
CA ARG A 481 15.66 -17.63 26.41
C ARG A 481 16.47 -16.53 25.73
N LYS A 482 16.52 -16.48 24.40
CA LYS A 482 17.17 -15.39 23.66
C LYS A 482 16.48 -14.05 23.90
N LEU A 483 15.15 -14.02 23.83
CA LEU A 483 14.37 -12.82 24.11
C LEU A 483 14.47 -12.40 25.58
N ALA A 484 14.53 -13.36 26.51
CA ALA A 484 14.74 -13.11 27.93
C ALA A 484 16.10 -12.48 28.24
N ARG A 485 17.17 -12.86 27.50
CA ARG A 485 18.49 -12.22 27.62
C ARG A 485 18.45 -10.76 27.20
N PHE A 486 17.73 -10.46 26.12
CA PHE A 486 17.50 -9.08 25.71
C PHE A 486 16.82 -8.28 26.82
N LEU A 487 15.71 -8.78 27.39
CA LEU A 487 15.03 -8.11 28.51
C LEU A 487 15.93 -7.96 29.74
N SER A 488 16.76 -8.98 30.05
CA SER A 488 17.72 -8.93 31.15
C SER A 488 18.72 -7.79 30.98
N PHE A 489 19.21 -7.58 29.76
CA PHE A 489 20.15 -6.52 29.42
C PHE A 489 19.48 -5.15 29.54
N GLU A 490 18.33 -4.94 28.90
CA GLU A 490 17.61 -3.65 28.94
C GLU A 490 17.13 -3.28 30.35
N TRP A 491 16.86 -4.26 31.20
CA TRP A 491 16.45 -4.03 32.59
C TRP A 491 17.64 -3.92 33.56
N ASN A 492 18.88 -3.95 33.07
CA ASN A 492 20.11 -3.90 33.87
C ASN A 492 20.09 -4.90 35.05
N LEU A 493 19.56 -6.10 34.81
CA LEU A 493 19.55 -7.16 35.83
C LEU A 493 20.94 -7.80 35.88
N THR A 494 21.33 -8.32 37.04
CA THR A 494 22.64 -8.97 37.18
C THR A 494 22.69 -10.21 36.30
N VAL A 495 23.34 -10.06 35.14
CA VAL A 495 23.46 -11.05 34.06
C VAL A 495 23.93 -12.40 34.60
N ASP A 496 24.80 -12.39 35.61
CA ASP A 496 25.35 -13.57 36.24
C ASP A 496 24.28 -14.51 36.82
N THR A 497 23.26 -14.01 37.54
CA THR A 497 22.29 -14.87 38.25
C THR A 497 21.40 -15.66 37.28
N ILE A 498 20.97 -15.01 36.19
CA ILE A 498 20.11 -15.63 35.16
C ILE A 498 20.93 -16.59 34.29
N GLN A 499 22.16 -16.22 33.90
CA GLN A 499 23.06 -17.10 33.15
C GLN A 499 23.48 -18.32 33.98
N ILE A 500 23.78 -18.17 35.28
CA ILE A 500 24.05 -19.29 36.21
C ILE A 500 22.85 -20.24 36.24
N THR A 501 21.63 -19.72 36.28
CA THR A 501 20.40 -20.54 36.26
C THR A 501 20.22 -21.27 34.93
N GLN A 502 20.51 -20.64 33.78
CA GLN A 502 20.46 -21.28 32.46
C GLN A 502 21.49 -22.41 32.33
N VAL A 503 22.73 -22.19 32.78
CA VAL A 503 23.78 -23.22 32.85
C VAL A 503 23.31 -24.41 33.69
N LEU A 504 22.72 -24.16 34.86
CA LEU A 504 22.15 -25.22 35.70
C LEU A 504 21.04 -26.02 34.99
N CYS A 505 20.12 -25.35 34.29
CA CYS A 505 19.05 -26.01 33.56
C CYS A 505 19.61 -26.93 32.46
N HIS A 506 20.59 -26.47 31.69
CA HIS A 506 21.26 -27.30 30.68
C HIS A 506 21.99 -28.50 31.32
N LEU A 507 22.71 -28.29 32.43
CA LEU A 507 23.40 -29.37 33.14
C LEU A 507 22.44 -30.41 33.75
N ARG A 508 21.27 -29.97 34.25
CA ARG A 508 20.20 -30.85 34.76
C ARG A 508 19.50 -31.62 33.65
N ALA A 509 19.38 -31.02 32.46
CA ALA A 509 18.85 -31.67 31.26
C ALA A 509 19.87 -32.58 30.55
N GLY A 510 21.11 -32.68 31.04
CA GLY A 510 22.18 -33.48 30.43
C GLY A 510 22.79 -32.87 29.16
N GLN A 511 22.57 -31.58 28.90
CA GLN A 511 23.03 -30.86 27.71
C GLN A 511 24.36 -30.14 27.98
N ASP A 512 25.41 -30.91 28.24
CA ASP A 512 26.70 -30.39 28.75
C ASP A 512 27.42 -29.45 27.79
N SER A 513 27.29 -29.69 26.48
CA SER A 513 27.88 -28.84 25.44
C SER A 513 27.15 -27.48 25.32
N ALA A 514 25.86 -27.43 25.63
CA ALA A 514 25.12 -26.16 25.71
C ALA A 514 25.48 -25.41 26.99
N ALA A 515 25.54 -26.11 28.12
CA ALA A 515 25.97 -25.53 29.39
C ALA A 515 27.39 -24.94 29.33
N SER A 516 28.34 -25.65 28.72
CA SER A 516 29.73 -25.20 28.59
C SER A 516 29.87 -23.94 27.75
N ARG A 517 29.08 -23.79 26.68
CA ARG A 517 29.06 -22.56 25.87
C ARG A 517 28.55 -21.36 26.67
N GLU A 518 27.48 -21.53 27.43
CA GLU A 518 26.91 -20.47 28.27
C GLU A 518 27.81 -20.13 29.48
N LEU A 519 28.51 -21.12 30.04
CA LEU A 519 29.46 -20.93 31.16
C LEU A 519 30.66 -20.06 30.76
N SER A 520 31.05 -20.04 29.48
CA SER A 520 32.21 -19.26 29.00
C SER A 520 32.01 -17.74 29.09
N GLY A 521 30.76 -17.26 29.20
CA GLY A 521 30.42 -15.85 29.31
C GLY A 521 30.22 -15.34 30.74
N LEU A 522 30.34 -16.21 31.76
CA LEU A 522 30.07 -15.87 33.16
C LEU A 522 31.32 -15.38 33.90
N SER A 523 31.14 -14.38 34.75
CA SER A 523 32.17 -13.98 35.71
C SER A 523 32.24 -15.01 36.85
N GLN A 524 33.45 -15.34 37.32
CA GLN A 524 33.62 -16.27 38.45
C GLN A 524 33.15 -15.61 39.74
N THR A 525 31.91 -15.92 40.12
CA THR A 525 31.27 -15.44 41.36
C THR A 525 31.17 -16.56 42.38
N ASP A 526 31.20 -16.23 43.67
CA ASP A 526 31.00 -17.21 44.76
C ASP A 526 29.66 -17.94 44.63
N HIS A 527 28.65 -17.28 44.09
CA HIS A 527 27.35 -17.87 43.81
C HIS A 527 27.40 -18.94 42.71
N LEU A 528 28.13 -18.71 41.61
CA LEU A 528 28.38 -19.71 40.57
C LEU A 528 29.12 -20.92 41.15
N ILE A 529 30.14 -20.70 41.98
CA ILE A 529 30.94 -21.77 42.60
C ILE A 529 30.03 -22.64 43.47
N GLN A 530 29.30 -22.06 44.44
CA GLN A 530 28.39 -22.81 45.31
C GLN A 530 27.36 -23.62 44.52
N THR A 531 26.90 -23.06 43.42
CA THR A 531 25.83 -23.63 42.59
C THR A 531 26.35 -24.78 41.71
N MET A 532 27.55 -24.64 41.14
CA MET A 532 28.23 -25.70 40.38
C MET A 532 28.70 -26.85 41.28
N SER A 533 29.16 -26.55 42.51
CA SER A 533 29.56 -27.57 43.49
C SER A 533 28.45 -28.59 43.75
N ARG A 534 27.19 -28.17 43.82
CA ARG A 534 26.03 -29.06 44.02
C ARG A 534 25.80 -30.01 42.83
N ILE A 535 25.97 -29.52 41.60
CA ILE A 535 25.85 -30.37 40.40
C ILE A 535 27.03 -31.32 40.28
N LEU A 536 28.25 -30.84 40.53
CA LEU A 536 29.46 -31.67 40.58
C LEU A 536 29.29 -32.80 41.59
N ALA A 537 28.84 -32.49 42.80
CA ALA A 537 28.53 -33.47 43.83
C ALA A 537 27.50 -34.52 43.35
N ALA A 538 26.39 -34.10 42.76
CA ALA A 538 25.37 -35.01 42.23
C ALA A 538 25.90 -35.92 41.12
N ARG A 539 26.76 -35.40 40.23
CA ARG A 539 27.38 -36.19 39.15
C ARG A 539 28.45 -37.14 39.67
N VAL A 540 29.25 -36.72 40.65
CA VAL A 540 30.25 -37.57 41.33
C VAL A 540 29.56 -38.72 42.04
N LEU A 541 28.43 -38.48 42.71
CA LEU A 541 27.60 -39.53 43.32
C LEU A 541 27.15 -40.56 42.28
N ARG A 542 26.60 -40.09 41.15
CA ARG A 542 26.16 -40.98 40.05
C ARG A 542 27.31 -41.77 39.43
N LEU A 543 28.45 -41.15 39.15
CA LEU A 543 29.65 -41.82 38.66
C LEU A 543 30.13 -42.89 39.65
N ALA A 544 30.11 -42.59 40.95
CA ALA A 544 30.52 -43.54 41.97
C ALA A 544 29.58 -44.76 42.06
N GLU A 545 28.28 -44.57 41.83
CA GLU A 545 27.29 -45.66 41.70
C GLU A 545 27.53 -46.51 40.44
N GLU A 546 27.77 -45.88 39.29
CA GLU A 546 28.05 -46.56 38.02
C GLU A 546 29.35 -47.42 38.11
N GLU A 547 30.37 -46.91 38.79
CA GLU A 547 31.66 -47.59 39.02
C GLU A 547 31.67 -48.53 40.24
N LYS A 548 30.54 -48.72 40.93
CA LYS A 548 30.40 -49.54 42.16
C LYS A 548 31.38 -49.18 43.27
N THR A 549 31.79 -47.93 43.34
CA THR A 549 32.73 -47.40 44.34
C THR A 549 32.01 -46.95 45.61
N VAL A 550 32.52 -47.38 46.77
CA VAL A 550 31.96 -47.00 48.08
C VAL A 550 32.46 -45.63 48.49
N LEU A 551 31.57 -44.64 48.55
CA LEU A 551 31.89 -43.31 49.05
C LEU A 551 31.97 -43.33 50.59
N THR A 552 33.09 -42.88 51.15
CA THR A 552 33.29 -42.79 52.60
C THR A 552 32.79 -41.45 53.14
N GLY A 553 32.62 -41.35 54.47
CA GLY A 553 32.20 -40.10 55.12
C GLY A 553 33.14 -38.90 54.91
N ALA A 554 34.37 -39.13 54.42
CA ALA A 554 35.28 -38.07 54.01
C ALA A 554 34.90 -37.46 52.65
N HIS A 555 34.31 -38.25 51.74
CA HIS A 555 33.84 -37.79 50.42
C HIS A 555 32.52 -36.99 50.54
N LEU A 556 31.68 -37.30 51.54
CA LEU A 556 30.42 -36.61 51.80
C LEU A 556 30.57 -35.25 52.50
N LYS A 557 31.77 -34.89 52.98
CA LYS A 557 32.03 -33.57 53.59
C LYS A 557 32.09 -32.41 52.59
N TRP A 558 32.20 -32.72 51.30
CA TRP A 558 32.35 -31.76 50.20
C TRP A 558 31.12 -31.71 49.27
N VAL A 559 30.12 -32.53 49.57
CA VAL A 559 28.77 -32.54 48.97
C VAL A 559 27.84 -31.73 49.88
#